data_AF-A0A9D8XYA6-F1
#
_entry.id   AF-A0A9D8XYA6-F1
#
_cell.length_a   1.000
_cell.length_b   1.000
_cell.length_c   1.000
_cell.angle_alpha   90.00
_cell.angle_beta   90.00
_cell.angle_gamma   90.00
#
_symmetry.space_group_name_H-M   'P 1'
#
loop_
_entity.id
_entity.type
_entity.pdbx_description
1 polymer ?
#
loop_
_entity_poly.entity_id
_entity_poly.type
_entity_poly.pdbx_seq_one_letter_code
_entity_poly.pdbx_strand_id
1 'polypeptide(L)'
;MNILITNISAFPYNVTEFEYEVRIDNCEVEKIKAKHTNESILKCLTYLGDVKKNGGINKIIALVSQKTLNDRDVRFDNCTAFEYFKNVAFTSFGFMPEIVEVKIETEEQKERELHLVINEICSNISGDDVVYIDAAGGKRTTTNVIQLVTNILEYKGIENPLTLYSDIQNNPKFITDTKAFEQLTDLADAFNEFMTSGKSNILQKCIRESKTSEQSLEQYDALVTSMSEFSDKIKLGKVDDLETTLVKLREGIEQCEKNKGDNIESVIVNQFLPIIKQKFFGESEERRVDYIKIVDWCLENDLLQQALTIFTEKIPISIFEKKIVCYNGDIKQVKREYREGLNNPRDASEWETYILYEKLMNSTEVLGSDKALISEFCECLINGKFSKESQLNKVLKEVRQFLEGNKANCRTVTLLEKFFNGKDLSMQNHNKRKNEIVTNKKFVGQLLGLSVDCKQSKNTMADKFSFVEALKAGKIERKGDFIFNKGCAEVMYGYLYVKSVRNTVNHASSEENLSEEQKKVLSELGYDFTTYNFATVKKNISKALKTIKSVKGGDETYMLKNELKTKIPEEVKTEIPNIGVKILGKIDLSKMPKK
;
A
#
# COMPACT_ATOMS: atom_id res chain seq x y z
N MET A 1 7.43 -42.84 5.88
CA MET A 1 8.17 -43.63 6.90
C MET A 1 8.55 -42.72 8.06
N ASN A 2 8.89 -43.25 9.23
CA ASN A 2 9.46 -42.45 10.31
C ASN A 2 10.98 -42.32 10.13
N ILE A 3 11.49 -41.09 10.04
CA ILE A 3 12.91 -40.78 9.84
C ILE A 3 13.43 -39.97 11.03
N LEU A 4 14.57 -40.38 11.58
CA LEU A 4 15.31 -39.62 12.60
C LEU A 4 16.54 -38.96 11.98
N ILE A 5 16.65 -37.64 12.09
CA ILE A 5 17.90 -36.90 11.83
C ILE A 5 18.59 -36.70 13.17
N THR A 6 19.83 -37.20 13.31
CA THR A 6 20.57 -37.13 14.59
C THR A 6 22.01 -36.71 14.36
N ASN A 7 22.49 -35.85 15.25
CA ASN A 7 23.88 -35.44 15.30
C ASN A 7 24.61 -36.21 16.41
N ILE A 8 25.43 -37.18 16.01
CA ILE A 8 26.07 -38.08 16.96
C ILE A 8 27.22 -37.35 17.63
N SER A 9 27.20 -37.35 18.96
CA SER A 9 28.27 -36.76 19.76
C SER A 9 29.44 -37.74 19.90
N ALA A 10 30.67 -37.22 19.92
CA ALA A 10 31.77 -37.99 20.52
C ALA A 10 31.45 -38.25 21.99
N PHE A 11 32.00 -39.33 22.56
CA PHE A 11 31.72 -39.66 23.96
C PHE A 11 32.09 -38.51 24.90
N PRO A 12 31.23 -38.22 25.90
CA PRO A 12 31.51 -37.19 26.87
C PRO A 12 32.70 -37.57 27.76
N TYR A 13 33.38 -36.56 28.31
CA TYR A 13 34.45 -36.76 29.28
C TYR A 13 33.97 -37.50 30.54
N ASN A 14 32.71 -37.27 30.96
CA ASN A 14 32.08 -37.99 32.06
C ASN A 14 30.89 -38.79 31.54
N VAL A 15 30.91 -40.10 31.78
CA VAL A 15 29.78 -40.98 31.47
C VAL A 15 28.85 -40.98 32.67
N THR A 16 27.75 -40.26 32.56
CA THR A 16 26.77 -40.18 33.63
C THR A 16 25.40 -40.61 33.10
N GLU A 17 24.79 -41.57 33.80
CA GLU A 17 23.38 -41.91 33.61
C GLU A 17 22.52 -40.95 34.41
N PHE A 18 21.45 -40.47 33.77
CA PHE A 18 20.52 -39.55 34.37
C PHE A 18 19.09 -40.09 34.24
N GLU A 19 18.26 -39.73 35.20
CA GLU A 19 16.81 -39.80 35.09
C GLU A 19 16.32 -38.47 34.53
N TYR A 20 15.68 -38.52 33.36
CA TYR A 20 15.10 -37.37 32.68
C TYR A 20 13.58 -37.40 32.85
N GLU A 21 12.98 -36.28 33.22
CA GLU A 21 11.55 -36.05 33.05
C GLU A 21 11.21 -35.84 31.58
N VAL A 22 10.13 -36.43 31.08
CA VAL A 22 9.69 -36.24 29.70
C VAL A 22 8.58 -35.20 29.67
N ARG A 23 8.85 -34.09 28.99
CA ARG A 23 7.95 -32.94 28.80
C ARG A 23 7.59 -32.80 27.34
N ILE A 24 7.02 -33.87 26.79
CA ILE A 24 6.58 -33.94 25.39
C ILE A 24 5.16 -34.48 25.41
N ASP A 25 4.28 -33.85 24.64
CA ASP A 25 2.92 -34.31 24.46
C ASP A 25 2.89 -35.73 23.85
N ASN A 26 1.88 -36.53 24.20
CA ASN A 26 1.71 -37.90 23.68
C ASN A 26 2.86 -38.89 24.00
N CYS A 27 3.67 -38.61 25.02
CA CYS A 27 4.60 -39.59 25.58
C CYS A 27 3.91 -40.47 26.63
N GLU A 28 4.08 -41.78 26.55
CA GLU A 28 3.48 -42.75 27.50
C GLU A 28 4.18 -42.81 28.87
N VAL A 29 5.36 -42.21 28.99
CA VAL A 29 6.16 -42.23 30.23
C VAL A 29 6.52 -40.83 30.67
N GLU A 30 6.51 -40.61 31.98
CA GLU A 30 6.91 -39.33 32.59
C GLU A 30 8.42 -39.24 32.81
N LYS A 31 9.13 -40.39 32.83
CA LYS A 31 10.57 -40.43 33.14
C LYS A 31 11.32 -41.51 32.37
N ILE A 32 12.55 -41.21 31.98
CA ILE A 32 13.45 -42.11 31.24
C ILE A 32 14.85 -42.08 31.86
N LYS A 33 15.46 -43.27 32.04
CA LYS A 33 16.87 -43.39 32.41
C LYS A 33 17.74 -43.62 31.17
N ALA A 34 18.71 -42.74 30.97
CA ALA A 34 19.62 -42.78 29.82
C ALA A 34 20.97 -42.16 30.16
N LYS A 35 22.04 -42.59 29.48
CA LYS A 35 23.31 -41.88 29.52
C LYS A 35 23.20 -40.56 28.75
N HIS A 36 23.95 -39.56 29.19
CA HIS A 36 24.04 -38.25 28.53
C HIS A 36 24.76 -38.34 27.17
N THR A 37 24.03 -38.87 26.19
CA THR A 37 24.37 -39.08 24.78
C THR A 37 23.04 -39.04 23.99
N ASN A 38 23.08 -39.33 22.69
CA ASN A 38 21.87 -39.49 21.87
C ASN A 38 20.93 -40.63 22.37
N GLU A 39 21.35 -41.46 23.33
CA GLU A 39 20.53 -42.49 23.98
C GLU A 39 19.24 -41.94 24.61
N SER A 40 19.28 -40.74 25.22
CA SER A 40 18.10 -40.15 25.87
C SER A 40 16.95 -39.96 24.87
N ILE A 41 17.25 -39.40 23.70
CA ILE A 41 16.28 -39.17 22.64
C ILE A 41 15.85 -40.48 21.97
N LEU A 42 16.78 -41.40 21.69
CA LEU A 42 16.43 -42.71 21.14
C LEU A 42 15.42 -43.45 22.03
N LYS A 43 15.67 -43.51 23.34
CA LYS A 43 14.73 -44.10 24.29
C LYS A 43 13.42 -43.34 24.33
N CYS A 44 13.45 -42.00 24.33
CA CYS A 44 12.25 -41.18 24.33
C CYS A 44 11.32 -41.48 23.13
N LEU A 45 11.89 -41.59 21.93
CA LEU A 45 11.13 -41.90 20.70
C LEU A 45 10.37 -43.23 20.80
N THR A 46 10.87 -44.21 21.56
CA THR A 46 10.17 -45.50 21.75
C THR A 46 8.85 -45.37 22.51
N TYR A 47 8.66 -44.29 23.27
CA TYR A 47 7.47 -44.05 24.08
C TYR A 47 6.50 -43.02 23.50
N LEU A 48 6.82 -42.43 22.34
CA LEU A 48 5.90 -41.53 21.64
C LEU A 48 4.86 -42.33 20.86
N GLY A 49 3.57 -42.06 21.13
CA GLY A 49 2.47 -42.81 20.53
C GLY A 49 2.47 -42.80 19.00
N ASP A 50 2.84 -41.67 18.38
CA ASP A 50 2.86 -41.53 16.92
C ASP A 50 4.03 -42.29 16.26
N VAL A 51 5.17 -42.39 16.95
CA VAL A 51 6.30 -43.22 16.50
C VAL A 51 5.90 -44.70 16.51
N LYS A 52 5.21 -45.14 17.57
CA LYS A 52 4.75 -46.54 17.70
C LYS A 52 3.71 -46.95 16.66
N LYS A 53 2.74 -46.08 16.35
CA LYS A 53 1.70 -46.35 15.34
C LYS A 53 2.29 -46.73 13.98
N ASN A 54 3.46 -46.19 13.64
CA ASN A 54 4.16 -46.43 12.39
C ASN A 54 5.30 -47.46 12.52
N GLY A 55 5.35 -48.22 13.62
CA GLY A 55 6.29 -49.34 13.79
C GLY A 55 7.71 -48.94 14.20
N GLY A 56 7.91 -47.75 14.81
CA GLY A 56 9.22 -47.28 15.26
C GLY A 56 9.91 -46.36 14.24
N ILE A 57 11.21 -46.09 14.44
CA ILE A 57 12.02 -45.32 13.49
C ILE A 57 12.53 -46.25 12.39
N ASN A 58 12.16 -46.01 11.14
CA ASN A 58 12.52 -46.89 10.02
C ASN A 58 13.89 -46.53 9.42
N LYS A 59 14.23 -45.23 9.42
CA LYS A 59 15.49 -44.71 8.87
C LYS A 59 16.12 -43.71 9.82
N ILE A 60 17.44 -43.73 9.93
CA ILE A 60 18.24 -42.76 10.68
C ILE A 60 19.23 -42.11 9.73
N ILE A 61 19.19 -40.79 9.63
CA ILE A 61 20.20 -39.98 8.97
C ILE A 61 21.17 -39.50 10.07
N ALA A 62 22.31 -40.18 10.15
CA ALA A 62 23.28 -40.02 11.23
C ALA A 62 24.41 -39.09 10.79
N LEU A 63 24.44 -37.90 11.36
CA LEU A 63 25.48 -36.92 11.14
C LEU A 63 26.68 -37.29 12.02
N VAL A 64 27.80 -37.67 11.40
CA VAL A 64 28.97 -38.28 12.06
C VAL A 64 30.26 -37.53 11.75
N SER A 65 31.13 -37.42 12.73
CA SER A 65 32.50 -36.89 12.57
C SER A 65 33.54 -38.00 12.57
N GLN A 66 34.78 -37.69 12.17
CA GLN A 66 35.88 -38.65 12.27
C GLN A 66 36.08 -39.18 13.70
N LYS A 67 35.90 -38.33 14.71
CA LYS A 67 36.00 -38.76 16.12
C LYS A 67 34.91 -39.77 16.50
N THR A 68 33.68 -39.56 16.06
CA THR A 68 32.58 -40.50 16.38
C THR A 68 32.72 -41.85 15.70
N LEU A 69 33.43 -41.88 14.56
CA LEU A 69 33.69 -43.10 13.79
C LEU A 69 34.93 -43.86 14.26
N ASN A 70 35.95 -43.16 14.78
CA ASN A 70 37.27 -43.75 15.02
C ASN A 70 37.64 -43.86 16.50
N ASP A 71 37.21 -42.92 17.35
CA ASP A 71 37.60 -42.89 18.75
C ASP A 71 36.83 -43.96 19.53
N ARG A 72 37.57 -44.89 20.15
CA ARG A 72 37.02 -45.96 21.00
C ARG A 72 37.14 -45.59 22.47
N ASP A 73 36.15 -45.99 23.26
CA ASP A 73 36.12 -45.72 24.69
C ASP A 73 35.83 -46.99 25.51
N VAL A 74 36.76 -47.35 26.39
CA VAL A 74 36.66 -48.53 27.25
C VAL A 74 35.46 -48.51 28.19
N ARG A 75 34.92 -47.33 28.49
CA ARG A 75 33.71 -47.16 29.34
C ARG A 75 32.42 -47.55 28.62
N PHE A 76 32.50 -47.76 27.31
CA PHE A 76 31.43 -48.23 26.44
C PHE A 76 31.87 -49.49 25.71
N ASP A 77 32.41 -50.48 26.45
CA ASP A 77 32.81 -51.77 25.90
C ASP A 77 33.83 -51.66 24.74
N ASN A 78 34.67 -50.62 24.76
CA ASN A 78 35.69 -50.33 23.75
C ASN A 78 35.11 -50.14 22.33
N CYS A 79 33.85 -49.72 22.22
CA CYS A 79 33.24 -49.36 20.93
C CYS A 79 33.41 -47.87 20.62
N THR A 80 33.11 -47.49 19.38
CA THR A 80 33.04 -46.07 18.95
C THR A 80 31.68 -45.46 19.30
N ALA A 81 31.57 -44.13 19.32
CA ALA A 81 30.29 -43.48 19.60
C ALA A 81 29.19 -43.89 18.60
N PHE A 82 29.57 -44.08 17.34
CA PHE A 82 28.66 -44.58 16.30
C PHE A 82 28.27 -46.05 16.50
N GLU A 83 29.22 -46.93 16.87
CA GLU A 83 28.92 -48.33 17.21
C GLU A 83 27.96 -48.42 18.42
N TYR A 84 28.24 -47.64 19.47
CA TYR A 84 27.37 -47.53 20.63
C TYR A 84 25.95 -47.09 20.25
N PHE A 85 25.83 -46.02 19.47
CA PHE A 85 24.55 -45.51 18.99
C PHE A 85 23.75 -46.58 18.25
N LYS A 86 24.38 -47.33 17.33
CA LYS A 86 23.73 -48.43 16.59
C LYS A 86 23.20 -49.52 17.53
N ASN A 87 23.99 -49.90 18.53
CA ASN A 87 23.57 -50.89 19.52
C ASN A 87 22.37 -50.40 20.31
N VAL A 88 22.39 -49.14 20.77
CA VAL A 88 21.25 -48.53 21.47
C VAL A 88 20.02 -48.52 20.57
N ALA A 89 20.12 -48.02 19.33
CA ALA A 89 19.00 -47.99 18.39
C ALA A 89 18.37 -49.37 18.18
N PHE A 90 19.19 -50.40 17.95
CA PHE A 90 18.72 -51.78 17.82
C PHE A 90 17.99 -52.27 19.07
N THR A 91 18.56 -52.05 20.26
CA THR A 91 17.95 -52.48 21.52
C THR A 91 16.67 -51.71 21.85
N SER A 92 16.59 -50.44 21.46
CA SER A 92 15.44 -49.56 21.72
C SER A 92 14.26 -49.89 20.80
N PHE A 93 14.50 -50.08 19.50
CA PHE A 93 13.42 -50.30 18.53
C PHE A 93 13.10 -51.78 18.27
N GLY A 94 13.96 -52.71 18.70
CA GLY A 94 13.80 -54.15 18.47
C GLY A 94 14.14 -54.62 17.05
N PHE A 95 14.55 -53.70 16.18
CA PHE A 95 15.09 -53.95 14.85
C PHE A 95 16.15 -52.89 14.54
N MET A 96 16.98 -53.13 13.51
CA MET A 96 17.97 -52.15 13.05
C MET A 96 17.34 -51.25 11.99
N PRO A 97 17.20 -49.93 12.22
CA PRO A 97 16.77 -49.00 11.19
C PRO A 97 17.78 -48.95 10.03
N GLU A 98 17.34 -48.51 8.85
CA GLU A 98 18.28 -48.13 7.79
C GLU A 98 19.10 -46.92 8.26
N ILE A 99 20.43 -47.00 8.30
CA ILE A 99 21.28 -45.91 8.78
C ILE A 99 22.07 -45.33 7.60
N VAL A 100 21.83 -44.05 7.31
CA VAL A 100 22.57 -43.26 6.32
C VAL A 100 23.59 -42.41 7.06
N GLU A 101 24.87 -42.66 6.80
CA GLU A 101 25.97 -41.91 7.39
C GLU A 101 26.24 -40.61 6.61
N VAL A 102 26.05 -39.47 7.25
CA VAL A 102 26.36 -38.14 6.68
C VAL A 102 27.60 -37.60 7.37
N LYS A 103 28.73 -37.62 6.68
CA LYS A 103 30.01 -37.18 7.24
C LYS A 103 30.06 -35.66 7.39
N ILE A 104 30.44 -35.20 8.57
CA ILE A 104 30.73 -33.81 8.87
C ILE A 104 32.21 -33.74 9.28
N GLU A 105 33.05 -33.17 8.42
CA GLU A 105 34.47 -32.96 8.73
C GLU A 105 34.65 -31.93 9.87
N THR A 106 35.84 -31.58 10.36
CA THR A 106 36.02 -30.57 11.43
C THR A 106 36.98 -29.44 11.08
N GLU A 107 36.49 -28.21 11.31
CA GLU A 107 37.12 -26.90 11.60
C GLU A 107 37.84 -26.08 10.51
N GLU A 108 38.56 -26.59 9.50
CA GLU A 108 39.39 -25.67 8.67
C GLU A 108 39.04 -25.50 7.18
N GLN A 109 38.05 -26.22 6.62
CA GLN A 109 37.66 -26.10 5.19
C GLN A 109 36.13 -26.01 4.94
N LYS A 110 35.35 -25.52 5.92
CA LYS A 110 33.99 -26.03 6.19
C LYS A 110 32.75 -25.42 5.53
N GLU A 111 32.76 -24.19 5.04
CA GLU A 111 31.52 -23.65 4.40
C GLU A 111 31.27 -24.28 3.02
N ARG A 112 32.34 -24.67 2.32
CA ARG A 112 32.26 -25.13 0.93
C ARG A 112 31.58 -26.48 0.76
N GLU A 113 31.41 -27.27 1.82
CA GLU A 113 30.82 -28.63 1.75
C GLU A 113 29.49 -28.78 2.50
N LEU A 114 28.98 -27.72 3.13
CA LEU A 114 27.65 -27.75 3.76
C LEU A 114 26.55 -28.12 2.76
N HIS A 115 26.71 -27.74 1.50
CA HIS A 115 25.79 -28.13 0.44
C HIS A 115 25.71 -29.65 0.24
N LEU A 116 26.81 -30.40 0.46
CA LEU A 116 26.80 -31.87 0.38
C LEU A 116 26.01 -32.47 1.54
N VAL A 117 26.22 -31.96 2.75
CA VAL A 117 25.48 -32.39 3.95
C VAL A 117 23.98 -32.15 3.77
N ILE A 118 23.60 -30.95 3.33
CA ILE A 118 22.19 -30.59 3.07
C ILE A 118 21.61 -31.49 1.97
N ASN A 119 22.31 -31.65 0.84
CA ASN A 119 21.85 -32.50 -0.26
C ASN A 119 21.67 -33.95 0.16
N GLU A 120 22.59 -34.50 0.94
CA GLU A 120 22.51 -35.88 1.41
C GLU A 120 21.30 -36.08 2.34
N ILE A 121 21.09 -35.17 3.30
CA ILE A 121 19.91 -35.25 4.18
C ILE A 121 18.63 -35.13 3.33
N CYS A 122 18.53 -34.12 2.48
CA CYS A 122 17.32 -33.85 1.69
C CYS A 122 17.03 -34.93 0.63
N SER A 123 18.03 -35.66 0.12
CA SER A 123 17.85 -36.73 -0.88
C SER A 123 17.33 -38.03 -0.26
N ASN A 124 17.48 -38.17 1.06
CA ASN A 124 17.06 -39.34 1.82
C ASN A 124 15.67 -39.19 2.46
N ILE A 125 14.97 -38.08 2.19
CA ILE A 125 13.67 -37.74 2.76
C ILE A 125 12.68 -37.40 1.63
N SER A 126 11.50 -38.02 1.68
CA SER A 126 10.37 -37.81 0.77
C SER A 126 9.25 -37.01 1.44
N GLY A 127 8.33 -36.43 0.67
CA GLY A 127 7.24 -35.59 1.20
C GLY A 127 6.26 -36.31 2.13
N ASP A 128 6.14 -37.64 2.00
CA ASP A 128 5.23 -38.47 2.80
C ASP A 128 5.91 -39.03 4.08
N ASP A 129 7.14 -38.62 4.36
CA ASP A 129 7.89 -39.04 5.54
C ASP A 129 7.55 -38.20 6.77
N VAL A 130 7.60 -38.83 7.94
CA VAL A 130 7.46 -38.18 9.25
C VAL A 130 8.86 -38.04 9.83
N VAL A 131 9.28 -36.80 10.05
CA VAL A 131 10.66 -36.48 10.44
C VAL A 131 10.74 -36.11 11.92
N TYR A 132 11.71 -36.71 12.60
CA TYR A 132 12.09 -36.42 13.98
C TYR A 132 13.53 -35.92 14.00
N ILE A 133 13.82 -34.94 14.85
CA ILE A 133 15.15 -34.34 14.95
C ILE A 133 15.68 -34.52 16.37
N ASP A 134 16.87 -35.07 16.48
CA ASP A 134 17.63 -35.16 17.73
C ASP A 134 18.63 -33.99 17.83
N ALA A 135 18.28 -33.02 18.69
CA ALA A 135 19.09 -31.86 19.02
C ALA A 135 19.88 -32.03 20.34
N ALA A 136 19.90 -33.23 20.94
CA ALA A 136 20.65 -33.48 22.17
C ALA A 136 22.16 -33.63 21.93
N GLY A 137 22.59 -33.88 20.69
CA GLY A 137 23.96 -34.23 20.36
C GLY A 137 24.71 -33.31 19.38
N GLY A 138 26.04 -33.46 19.40
CA GLY A 138 27.05 -32.94 18.50
C GLY A 138 27.30 -31.43 18.60
N LYS A 139 28.01 -30.88 17.61
CA LYS A 139 28.42 -29.46 17.63
C LYS A 139 27.22 -28.54 17.37
N ARG A 140 27.14 -27.41 18.09
CA ARG A 140 26.13 -26.35 17.89
C ARG A 140 26.02 -25.88 16.43
N THR A 141 27.13 -25.82 15.70
CA THR A 141 27.13 -25.43 14.28
C THR A 141 26.33 -26.40 13.40
N THR A 142 26.30 -27.68 13.74
CA THR A 142 25.54 -28.69 13.02
C THR A 142 24.03 -28.56 13.29
N THR A 143 23.65 -28.15 14.51
CA THR A 143 22.25 -27.86 14.86
C THR A 143 21.68 -26.77 13.94
N ASN A 144 22.46 -25.73 13.60
CA ASN A 144 22.03 -24.71 12.64
C ASN A 144 21.80 -25.26 11.23
N VAL A 145 22.60 -26.24 10.79
CA VAL A 145 22.42 -26.90 9.48
C VAL A 145 21.14 -27.73 9.49
N ILE A 146 20.89 -28.46 10.59
CA ILE A 146 19.65 -29.22 10.76
C ILE A 146 18.45 -28.28 10.74
N GLN A 147 18.50 -27.14 11.44
CA GLN A 147 17.42 -26.13 11.40
C GLN A 147 17.16 -25.62 9.98
N LEU A 148 18.22 -25.32 9.21
CA LEU A 148 18.08 -24.93 7.82
C LEU A 148 17.41 -26.03 6.98
N VAL A 149 17.77 -27.29 7.22
CA VAL A 149 17.15 -28.43 6.55
C VAL A 149 15.68 -28.55 6.94
N THR A 150 15.30 -28.37 8.21
CA THR A 150 13.90 -28.35 8.65
C THR A 150 13.06 -27.40 7.79
N ASN A 151 13.54 -26.16 7.60
CA ASN A 151 12.86 -25.19 6.76
C ASN A 151 12.74 -25.67 5.28
N ILE A 152 13.75 -26.35 4.74
CA ILE A 152 13.70 -26.94 3.38
C ILE A 152 12.66 -28.07 3.31
N LEU A 153 12.54 -28.88 4.35
CA LEU A 153 11.60 -29.99 4.42
C LEU A 153 10.15 -29.50 4.46
N GLU A 154 9.87 -28.39 5.13
CA GLU A 154 8.57 -27.73 5.09
C GLU A 154 8.16 -27.34 3.66
N TYR A 155 9.09 -26.78 2.87
CA TYR A 155 8.84 -26.51 1.45
C TYR A 155 8.62 -27.78 0.61
N LYS A 156 9.11 -28.93 1.05
CA LYS A 156 8.86 -30.25 0.44
C LYS A 156 7.53 -30.88 0.88
N GLY A 157 6.75 -30.21 1.73
CA GLY A 157 5.46 -30.67 2.23
C GLY A 157 5.53 -31.50 3.51
N ILE A 158 6.70 -31.56 4.18
CA ILE A 158 6.83 -32.22 5.48
C ILE A 158 6.49 -31.21 6.55
N GLU A 159 5.28 -31.32 7.10
CA GLU A 159 4.80 -30.40 8.11
C GLU A 159 5.30 -30.80 9.51
N ASN A 160 5.88 -29.84 10.23
CA ASN A 160 6.22 -29.89 11.66
C ASN A 160 7.11 -31.07 12.11
N PRO A 161 8.37 -31.18 11.65
CA PRO A 161 9.33 -32.14 12.21
C PRO A 161 9.45 -31.98 13.73
N LEU A 162 9.30 -33.06 14.50
CA LEU A 162 9.39 -32.99 15.95
C LEU A 162 10.87 -32.95 16.37
N THR A 163 11.32 -31.78 16.82
CA THR A 163 12.68 -31.58 17.31
C THR A 163 12.75 -31.76 18.82
N LEU A 164 13.57 -32.71 19.26
CA LEU A 164 13.72 -33.11 20.66
C LEU A 164 15.09 -32.69 21.20
N TYR A 165 15.08 -32.15 22.42
CA TYR A 165 16.27 -31.71 23.14
C TYR A 165 16.26 -32.28 24.57
N SER A 166 17.45 -32.64 25.08
CA SER A 166 17.62 -33.07 26.47
C SER A 166 18.43 -32.04 27.26
N ASP A 167 17.85 -31.51 28.32
CA ASP A 167 18.50 -30.60 29.26
C ASP A 167 19.12 -31.37 30.42
N ILE A 168 20.43 -31.15 30.64
CA ILE A 168 21.17 -31.70 31.78
C ILE A 168 21.64 -30.66 32.78
N GLN A 169 21.44 -29.37 32.49
CA GLN A 169 21.89 -28.26 33.33
C GLN A 169 20.89 -27.98 34.45
N ASN A 170 19.61 -28.25 34.20
CA ASN A 170 18.54 -28.11 35.16
C ASN A 170 18.36 -29.37 36.02
N ASN A 171 17.81 -29.19 37.23
CA ASN A 171 17.33 -30.27 38.08
C ASN A 171 15.85 -30.01 38.40
N PRO A 172 14.93 -30.95 38.10
CA PRO A 172 15.18 -32.22 37.42
C PRO A 172 15.69 -32.02 35.99
N LYS A 173 16.46 -33.00 35.50
CA LYS A 173 16.86 -33.06 34.09
C LYS A 173 15.65 -33.45 33.27
N PHE A 174 15.53 -32.99 32.04
CA PHE A 174 14.33 -33.23 31.26
C PHE A 174 14.60 -33.36 29.76
N ILE A 175 13.66 -33.98 29.05
CA ILE A 175 13.58 -34.00 27.58
C ILE A 175 12.34 -33.19 27.20
N THR A 176 12.47 -32.28 26.26
CA THR A 176 11.38 -31.43 25.76
C THR A 176 11.48 -31.31 24.24
N ASP A 177 10.40 -30.93 23.60
CA ASP A 177 10.46 -30.43 22.22
C ASP A 177 10.86 -28.95 22.16
N THR A 178 11.21 -28.47 20.96
CA THR A 178 11.53 -27.06 20.69
C THR A 178 10.40 -26.29 20.01
N LYS A 179 9.19 -26.83 19.98
CA LYS A 179 8.05 -26.26 19.24
C LYS A 179 7.71 -24.85 19.70
N ALA A 180 7.78 -24.59 21.00
CA ALA A 180 7.55 -23.25 21.54
C ALA A 180 8.54 -22.21 20.97
N PHE A 181 9.81 -22.57 20.75
CA PHE A 181 10.79 -21.66 20.16
C PHE A 181 10.56 -21.44 18.66
N GLU A 182 10.16 -22.49 17.94
CA GLU A 182 9.77 -22.41 16.53
C GLU A 182 8.57 -21.47 16.36
N GLN A 183 7.53 -21.61 17.19
CA GLN A 183 6.36 -20.71 17.19
C GLN A 183 6.71 -19.23 17.45
N LEU A 184 7.69 -18.96 18.32
CA LEU A 184 8.18 -17.60 18.55
C LEU A 184 8.92 -17.05 17.32
N THR A 185 9.66 -17.91 16.61
CA THR A 185 10.35 -17.56 15.37
C THR A 185 9.33 -17.28 14.26
N ASP A 186 8.35 -18.16 14.08
CA ASP A 186 7.24 -17.99 13.14
C ASP A 186 6.49 -16.68 13.39
N LEU A 187 6.23 -16.33 14.66
CA LEU A 187 5.59 -15.07 15.02
C LEU A 187 6.42 -13.87 14.58
N ALA A 188 7.74 -13.89 14.81
CA ALA A 188 8.63 -12.82 14.38
C ALA A 188 8.69 -12.70 12.84
N ASP A 189 8.78 -13.83 12.15
CA ASP A 189 8.77 -13.90 10.69
C ASP A 189 7.44 -13.43 10.11
N ALA A 190 6.32 -13.73 10.78
CA ALA A 190 4.99 -13.28 10.39
C ALA A 190 4.86 -11.75 10.45
N PHE A 191 5.39 -11.11 11.49
CA PHE A 191 5.44 -9.64 11.56
C PHE A 191 6.37 -9.06 10.49
N ASN A 192 7.52 -9.69 10.26
CA ASN A 192 8.43 -9.28 9.19
C ASN A 192 7.78 -9.39 7.79
N GLU A 193 7.05 -10.47 7.51
CA GLU A 193 6.31 -10.66 6.25
C GLU A 193 5.26 -9.57 6.06
N PHE A 194 4.47 -9.27 7.10
CA PHE A 194 3.50 -8.18 7.03
C PHE A 194 4.17 -6.84 6.76
N MET A 195 5.28 -6.56 7.46
CA MET A 195 5.98 -5.29 7.31
C MET A 195 6.58 -5.13 5.92
N THR A 196 7.06 -6.20 5.29
CA THR A 196 7.77 -6.17 4.00
C THR A 196 6.86 -6.36 2.77
N SER A 197 5.72 -7.03 2.93
CA SER A 197 4.86 -7.39 1.80
C SER A 197 3.38 -7.07 2.02
N GLY A 198 3.01 -6.63 3.22
CA GLY A 198 1.63 -6.41 3.62
C GLY A 198 0.82 -7.69 3.80
N LYS A 199 1.41 -8.89 3.70
CA LYS A 199 0.71 -10.17 3.89
C LYS A 199 0.57 -10.50 5.38
N SER A 200 -0.58 -11.04 5.77
CA SER A 200 -0.86 -11.41 7.16
C SER A 200 -1.19 -12.90 7.32
N ASN A 201 -0.89 -13.72 6.33
CA ASN A 201 -1.34 -15.12 6.30
C ASN A 201 -0.70 -15.93 7.44
N ILE A 202 0.62 -15.76 7.63
CA ILE A 202 1.36 -16.40 8.72
C ILE A 202 0.87 -15.86 10.07
N LEU A 203 0.64 -14.55 10.21
CA LEU A 203 0.10 -13.96 11.44
C LEU A 203 -1.25 -14.58 11.83
N GLN A 204 -2.15 -14.75 10.86
CA GLN A 204 -3.43 -15.41 11.13
C GLN A 204 -3.26 -16.88 11.55
N LYS A 205 -2.29 -17.59 10.95
CA LYS A 205 -1.96 -18.97 11.33
C LYS A 205 -1.50 -19.01 12.80
N CYS A 206 -0.54 -18.17 13.19
CA CYS A 206 -0.04 -18.07 14.57
C CYS A 206 -1.18 -17.82 15.58
N ILE A 207 -2.09 -16.89 15.31
CA ILE A 207 -3.24 -16.63 16.20
C ILE A 207 -4.17 -17.85 16.30
N ARG A 208 -4.45 -18.53 15.18
CA ARG A 208 -5.33 -19.72 15.19
C ARG A 208 -4.72 -20.87 15.98
N GLU A 209 -3.43 -21.11 15.82
CA GLU A 209 -2.71 -22.18 16.52
C GLU A 209 -2.56 -21.89 18.02
N SER A 210 -2.41 -20.61 18.38
CA SER A 210 -2.37 -20.18 19.79
C SER A 210 -3.66 -20.52 20.56
N LYS A 211 -4.83 -20.50 19.89
CA LYS A 211 -6.14 -20.80 20.51
C LYS A 211 -6.27 -22.25 21.01
N THR A 212 -5.42 -23.15 20.51
CA THR A 212 -5.37 -24.56 20.93
C THR A 212 -4.27 -24.87 21.93
N SER A 213 -3.48 -23.86 22.33
CA SER A 213 -2.34 -23.98 23.24
C SER A 213 -2.60 -23.23 24.55
N GLU A 214 -1.82 -23.50 25.60
CA GLU A 214 -1.85 -22.70 26.84
C GLU A 214 -1.40 -21.24 26.62
N GLN A 215 -0.79 -20.95 25.47
CA GLN A 215 -0.33 -19.62 25.05
C GLN A 215 -1.45 -18.90 24.29
N SER A 216 -2.21 -18.03 24.96
CA SER A 216 -3.24 -17.23 24.28
C SER A 216 -2.66 -15.96 23.65
N LEU A 217 -2.80 -15.83 22.33
CA LEU A 217 -2.60 -14.57 21.59
C LEU A 217 -3.92 -13.82 21.33
N GLU A 218 -5.01 -14.18 22.03
CA GLU A 218 -6.34 -13.61 21.77
C GLU A 218 -6.39 -12.09 21.87
N GLN A 219 -5.58 -11.50 22.76
CA GLN A 219 -5.45 -10.05 22.90
C GLN A 219 -4.96 -9.33 21.63
N TYR A 220 -4.32 -10.06 20.72
CA TYR A 220 -3.80 -9.55 19.44
C TYR A 220 -4.73 -9.87 18.25
N ASP A 221 -5.82 -10.61 18.45
CA ASP A 221 -6.74 -11.04 17.38
C ASP A 221 -7.34 -9.85 16.61
N ALA A 222 -7.70 -8.77 17.32
CA ALA A 222 -8.21 -7.55 16.70
C ALA A 222 -7.16 -6.82 15.84
N LEU A 223 -5.90 -6.79 16.29
CA LEU A 223 -4.79 -6.20 15.55
C LEU A 223 -4.51 -7.01 14.28
N VAL A 224 -4.34 -8.32 14.40
CA VAL A 224 -4.06 -9.22 13.28
C VAL A 224 -5.22 -9.23 12.28
N THR A 225 -6.46 -9.17 12.74
CA THR A 225 -7.63 -9.04 11.87
C THR A 225 -7.59 -7.72 11.10
N SER A 226 -7.25 -6.61 11.74
CA SER A 226 -7.12 -5.31 11.08
C SER A 226 -5.98 -5.28 10.05
N MET A 227 -4.86 -5.94 10.35
CA MET A 227 -3.74 -6.13 9.43
C MET A 227 -4.17 -6.95 8.20
N SER A 228 -4.98 -8.00 8.39
CA SER A 228 -5.53 -8.79 7.30
C SER A 228 -6.52 -8.01 6.45
N GLU A 229 -7.46 -7.30 7.08
CA GLU A 229 -8.38 -6.45 6.34
C GLU A 229 -7.58 -5.45 5.49
N PHE A 230 -6.51 -4.86 6.05
CA PHE A 230 -5.68 -3.89 5.35
C PHE A 230 -5.00 -4.52 4.12
N SER A 231 -4.36 -5.67 4.33
CA SER A 231 -3.77 -6.51 3.28
C SER A 231 -4.76 -6.72 2.12
N ASP A 232 -5.98 -7.16 2.44
CA ASP A 232 -6.97 -7.52 1.44
C ASP A 232 -7.51 -6.30 0.70
N LYS A 233 -7.77 -5.19 1.40
CA LYS A 233 -8.22 -3.94 0.75
C LYS A 233 -7.17 -3.37 -0.19
N ILE A 234 -5.89 -3.36 0.23
CA ILE A 234 -4.78 -2.92 -0.60
C ILE A 234 -4.65 -3.81 -1.85
N LYS A 235 -4.67 -5.14 -1.68
CA LYS A 235 -4.57 -6.09 -2.80
C LYS A 235 -5.72 -5.97 -3.79
N LEU A 236 -6.95 -5.82 -3.29
CA LEU A 236 -8.15 -5.69 -4.11
C LEU A 236 -8.33 -4.28 -4.72
N GLY A 237 -7.45 -3.33 -4.40
CA GLY A 237 -7.56 -1.95 -4.87
C GLY A 237 -8.81 -1.22 -4.37
N LYS A 238 -9.40 -1.65 -3.25
CA LYS A 238 -10.59 -1.05 -2.65
C LYS A 238 -10.19 0.12 -1.77
N VAL A 239 -9.81 1.23 -2.40
CA VAL A 239 -9.22 2.37 -1.70
C VAL A 239 -10.23 3.11 -0.80
N ASP A 240 -11.54 2.97 -1.04
CA ASP A 240 -12.57 3.59 -0.21
C ASP A 240 -12.69 3.00 1.20
N ASP A 241 -12.46 1.70 1.33
CA ASP A 241 -12.47 1.02 2.62
C ASP A 241 -11.15 1.20 3.38
N LEU A 242 -10.10 1.66 2.69
CA LEU A 242 -8.73 1.72 3.21
C LEU A 242 -8.61 2.63 4.44
N GLU A 243 -9.32 3.76 4.45
CA GLU A 243 -9.31 4.69 5.57
C GLU A 243 -9.85 4.03 6.85
N THR A 244 -11.01 3.36 6.73
CA THR A 244 -11.63 2.65 7.85
C THR A 244 -10.68 1.58 8.40
N THR A 245 -10.02 0.84 7.51
CA THR A 245 -9.12 -0.23 7.92
C THR A 245 -7.82 0.30 8.56
N LEU A 246 -7.28 1.42 8.07
CA LEU A 246 -6.11 2.07 8.69
C LEU A 246 -6.43 2.65 10.08
N VAL A 247 -7.65 3.16 10.28
CA VAL A 247 -8.13 3.59 11.60
C VAL A 247 -8.20 2.40 12.56
N LYS A 248 -8.84 1.29 12.15
CA LYS A 248 -8.88 0.06 12.95
C LYS A 248 -7.49 -0.47 13.28
N LEU A 249 -6.56 -0.43 12.31
CA LEU A 249 -5.17 -0.85 12.53
C LEU A 249 -4.49 0.02 13.60
N ARG A 250 -4.67 1.35 13.55
CA ARG A 250 -4.15 2.25 14.58
C ARG A 250 -4.74 1.94 15.96
N GLU A 251 -6.06 1.78 16.05
CA GLU A 251 -6.76 1.45 17.29
C GLU A 251 -6.29 0.10 17.87
N GLY A 252 -6.10 -0.90 17.00
CA GLY A 252 -5.55 -2.20 17.38
C GLY A 252 -4.14 -2.09 17.96
N ILE A 253 -3.27 -1.28 17.35
CA ILE A 253 -1.91 -1.02 17.88
C ILE A 253 -2.00 -0.34 19.25
N GLU A 254 -2.80 0.73 19.39
CA GLU A 254 -2.96 1.47 20.65
C GLU A 254 -3.54 0.61 21.77
N GLN A 255 -4.42 -0.34 21.45
CA GLN A 255 -4.96 -1.29 22.41
C GLN A 255 -3.88 -2.29 22.86
N CYS A 256 -3.06 -2.79 21.92
CA CYS A 256 -1.97 -3.70 22.23
C CYS A 256 -0.88 -3.00 23.06
N GLU A 257 -0.54 -1.74 22.76
CA GLU A 257 0.45 -0.95 23.52
C GLU A 257 0.06 -0.77 25.01
N LYS A 258 -1.23 -0.78 25.33
CA LYS A 258 -1.73 -0.70 26.72
C LYS A 258 -1.61 -2.03 27.46
N ASN A 259 -1.63 -3.14 26.73
CA ASN A 259 -1.60 -4.49 27.28
C ASN A 259 -0.19 -5.05 27.14
N LYS A 260 0.66 -4.80 28.14
CA LYS A 260 2.07 -5.22 28.05
C LYS A 260 2.26 -6.73 28.05
N GLY A 261 1.33 -7.50 28.62
CA GLY A 261 1.44 -8.95 28.74
C GLY A 261 2.70 -9.40 29.49
N ASP A 262 2.64 -10.54 30.16
CA ASP A 262 3.78 -11.04 30.95
C ASP A 262 4.43 -12.29 30.33
N ASN A 263 4.05 -12.64 29.10
CA ASN A 263 4.59 -13.79 28.36
C ASN A 263 5.54 -13.37 27.21
N ILE A 264 6.32 -14.33 26.72
CA ILE A 264 7.40 -14.10 25.74
C ILE A 264 6.82 -13.59 24.41
N GLU A 265 5.68 -14.13 24.00
CA GLU A 265 4.98 -13.74 22.78
C GLU A 265 4.57 -12.26 22.84
N SER A 266 4.05 -11.81 23.99
CA SER A 266 3.71 -10.40 24.20
C SER A 266 4.93 -9.50 24.10
N VAL A 267 6.07 -9.94 24.65
CA VAL A 267 7.34 -9.21 24.52
C VAL A 267 7.73 -9.05 23.06
N ILE A 268 7.64 -10.12 22.25
CA ILE A 268 7.94 -10.08 20.80
C ILE A 268 6.99 -9.12 20.09
N VAL A 269 5.68 -9.27 20.25
CA VAL A 269 4.68 -8.40 19.61
C VAL A 269 4.95 -6.94 19.95
N ASN A 270 5.20 -6.65 21.23
CA ASN A 270 5.48 -5.29 21.71
C ASN A 270 6.77 -4.68 21.13
N GLN A 271 7.75 -5.48 20.69
CA GLN A 271 8.90 -4.95 19.94
C GLN A 271 8.50 -4.51 18.53
N PHE A 272 7.53 -5.17 17.90
CA PHE A 272 7.07 -4.84 16.54
C PHE A 272 6.07 -3.68 16.51
N LEU A 273 5.26 -3.47 17.56
CA LEU A 273 4.22 -2.41 17.58
C LEU A 273 4.79 -1.00 17.22
N PRO A 274 5.90 -0.52 17.81
CA PRO A 274 6.44 0.79 17.46
C PRO A 274 6.92 0.86 16.02
N ILE A 275 7.45 -0.24 15.48
CA ILE A 275 7.95 -0.32 14.10
C ILE A 275 6.76 -0.24 13.13
N ILE A 276 5.68 -0.98 13.38
CA ILE A 276 4.44 -0.92 12.60
C ILE A 276 3.87 0.50 12.65
N LYS A 277 3.76 1.07 13.85
CA LYS A 277 3.23 2.42 14.04
C LYS A 277 4.04 3.47 13.28
N GLN A 278 5.36 3.43 13.38
CA GLN A 278 6.25 4.32 12.66
C GLN A 278 6.12 4.14 11.14
N LYS A 279 6.02 2.90 10.65
CA LYS A 279 5.98 2.60 9.21
C LYS A 279 4.68 3.04 8.55
N PHE A 280 3.52 2.88 9.21
CA PHE A 280 2.22 3.25 8.64
C PHE A 280 1.78 4.68 8.99
N PHE A 281 2.13 5.17 10.19
CA PHE A 281 1.61 6.44 10.71
C PHE A 281 2.71 7.48 11.00
N GLY A 282 3.96 7.06 11.16
CA GLY A 282 5.07 7.92 11.56
C GLY A 282 4.84 8.59 12.92
N GLU A 283 5.37 9.80 13.11
CA GLU A 283 5.23 10.59 14.34
C GLU A 283 3.89 11.35 14.45
N SER A 284 2.98 11.17 13.49
CA SER A 284 1.73 11.95 13.47
C SER A 284 0.73 11.42 14.49
N GLU A 285 0.40 12.27 15.47
CA GLU A 285 -0.74 12.09 16.38
C GLU A 285 -2.09 12.36 15.68
N GLU A 286 -2.08 12.93 14.47
CA GLU A 286 -3.31 13.14 13.72
C GLU A 286 -3.94 11.78 13.37
N ARG A 287 -5.22 11.62 13.70
CA ARG A 287 -6.00 10.41 13.37
C ARG A 287 -6.33 10.29 11.89
N ARG A 288 -6.09 11.34 11.08
CA ARG A 288 -6.32 11.30 9.64
C ARG A 288 -5.25 10.46 8.95
N VAL A 289 -5.65 9.82 7.86
CA VAL A 289 -4.76 9.01 7.03
C VAL A 289 -3.87 9.92 6.19
N ASP A 290 -2.56 9.77 6.34
CA ASP A 290 -1.58 10.42 5.48
C ASP A 290 -1.38 9.59 4.20
N TYR A 291 -2.18 9.87 3.18
CA TYR A 291 -2.12 9.16 1.91
C TYR A 291 -0.75 9.26 1.22
N ILE A 292 0.03 10.32 1.49
CA ILE A 292 1.39 10.44 0.95
C ILE A 292 2.27 9.32 1.53
N LYS A 293 2.18 9.05 2.83
CA LYS A 293 2.89 7.94 3.48
C LYS A 293 2.43 6.58 2.99
N ILE A 294 1.13 6.39 2.77
CA ILE A 294 0.62 5.12 2.26
C ILE A 294 1.14 4.84 0.84
N VAL A 295 1.20 5.86 -0.02
CA VAL A 295 1.81 5.69 -1.35
C VAL A 295 3.31 5.41 -1.23
N ASP A 296 4.06 6.14 -0.38
CA ASP A 296 5.48 5.85 -0.14
C ASP A 296 5.68 4.40 0.33
N TRP A 297 4.86 3.92 1.25
CA TRP A 297 4.87 2.53 1.72
C TRP A 297 4.60 1.54 0.59
N CYS A 298 3.60 1.80 -0.26
CA CYS A 298 3.34 0.95 -1.42
C CYS A 298 4.55 0.89 -2.35
N LEU A 299 5.26 2.01 -2.56
CA LEU A 299 6.47 2.03 -3.36
C LEU A 299 7.61 1.25 -2.70
N GLU A 300 7.82 1.39 -1.40
CA GLU A 300 8.87 0.69 -0.65
C GLU A 300 8.72 -0.84 -0.69
N ASN A 301 7.49 -1.34 -0.70
CA ASN A 301 7.17 -2.78 -0.68
C ASN A 301 6.78 -3.33 -2.08
N ASP A 302 7.20 -2.62 -3.12
CA ASP A 302 7.02 -2.96 -4.54
C ASP A 302 5.56 -3.16 -5.03
N LEU A 303 4.61 -2.51 -4.37
CA LEU A 303 3.17 -2.50 -4.68
C LEU A 303 2.82 -1.34 -5.65
N LEU A 304 3.44 -1.33 -6.83
CA LEU A 304 3.33 -0.20 -7.78
C LEU A 304 1.90 0.07 -8.25
N GLN A 305 1.12 -0.97 -8.57
CA GLN A 305 -0.26 -0.78 -9.05
C GLN A 305 -1.16 -0.16 -7.98
N GLN A 306 -0.97 -0.56 -6.72
CA GLN A 306 -1.65 -0.01 -5.56
C GLN A 306 -1.21 1.43 -5.34
N ALA A 307 0.09 1.72 -5.41
CA ALA A 307 0.64 3.08 -5.32
C ALA A 307 0.02 4.01 -6.38
N LEU A 308 -0.06 3.58 -7.65
CA LEU A 308 -0.67 4.34 -8.74
C LEU A 308 -2.15 4.63 -8.48
N THR A 309 -2.91 3.62 -8.03
CA THR A 309 -4.34 3.75 -7.74
C THR A 309 -4.58 4.75 -6.61
N ILE A 310 -3.95 4.55 -5.46
CA ILE A 310 -4.06 5.42 -4.29
C ILE A 310 -3.59 6.84 -4.63
N PHE A 311 -2.52 6.99 -5.41
CA PHE A 311 -2.06 8.31 -5.84
C PHE A 311 -3.15 9.04 -6.62
N THR A 312 -3.77 8.38 -7.61
CA THR A 312 -4.75 9.06 -8.46
C THR A 312 -6.11 9.29 -7.80
N GLU A 313 -6.42 8.55 -6.74
CA GLU A 313 -7.75 8.59 -6.09
C GLU A 313 -7.75 9.34 -4.76
N LYS A 314 -6.65 9.32 -3.99
CA LYS A 314 -6.61 9.89 -2.63
C LYS A 314 -5.62 11.04 -2.43
N ILE A 315 -4.55 11.17 -3.23
CA ILE A 315 -3.63 12.32 -3.12
C ILE A 315 -4.31 13.68 -3.36
N PRO A 316 -5.36 13.82 -4.19
CA PRO A 316 -6.11 15.07 -4.27
C PRO A 316 -6.58 15.59 -2.91
N ILE A 317 -6.97 14.71 -1.98
CA ILE A 317 -7.32 15.09 -0.61
C ILE A 317 -6.14 15.82 0.06
N SER A 318 -4.95 15.25 0.02
CA SER A 318 -3.73 15.87 0.57
C SER A 318 -3.35 17.18 -0.11
N ILE A 319 -3.66 17.35 -1.41
CA ILE A 319 -3.43 18.61 -2.15
C ILE A 319 -4.32 19.73 -1.58
N PHE A 320 -5.60 19.45 -1.32
CA PHE A 320 -6.53 20.43 -0.72
C PHE A 320 -6.24 20.67 0.76
N GLU A 321 -5.93 19.64 1.55
CA GLU A 321 -5.59 19.77 2.97
C GLU A 321 -4.34 20.64 3.18
N LYS A 322 -3.31 20.44 2.36
CA LYS A 322 -2.11 21.30 2.34
C LYS A 322 -2.36 22.67 1.72
N LYS A 323 -3.59 23.00 1.32
CA LYS A 323 -3.98 24.24 0.65
C LYS A 323 -3.10 24.52 -0.58
N ILE A 324 -2.66 23.51 -1.32
CA ILE A 324 -1.91 23.72 -2.57
C ILE A 324 -2.87 24.26 -3.65
N VAL A 325 -4.08 23.71 -3.65
CA VAL A 325 -5.26 24.20 -4.36
C VAL A 325 -6.34 24.50 -3.32
N CYS A 326 -7.00 25.65 -3.46
CA CYS A 326 -8.18 25.99 -2.67
C CYS A 326 -9.39 26.13 -3.59
N TYR A 327 -10.58 25.78 -3.10
CA TYR A 327 -11.84 25.96 -3.81
C TYR A 327 -12.81 26.75 -2.93
N ASN A 328 -13.26 27.90 -3.42
CA ASN A 328 -14.12 28.83 -2.69
C ASN A 328 -15.61 28.73 -3.09
N GLY A 329 -15.97 27.77 -3.95
CA GLY A 329 -17.35 27.57 -4.39
C GLY A 329 -18.16 26.72 -3.42
N ASP A 330 -19.43 26.46 -3.75
CA ASP A 330 -20.31 25.65 -2.88
C ASP A 330 -19.92 24.17 -2.89
N ILE A 331 -19.20 23.73 -1.84
CA ILE A 331 -18.79 22.34 -1.62
C ILE A 331 -20.01 21.42 -1.50
N LYS A 332 -21.14 21.87 -0.94
CA LYS A 332 -22.34 21.04 -0.81
C LYS A 332 -22.95 20.76 -2.18
N GLN A 333 -22.90 21.74 -3.08
CA GLN A 333 -23.30 21.55 -4.48
C GLN A 333 -22.36 20.55 -5.18
N VAL A 334 -21.04 20.71 -5.05
CA VAL A 334 -20.08 19.78 -5.69
C VAL A 334 -20.27 18.34 -5.19
N LYS A 335 -20.44 18.15 -3.89
CA LYS A 335 -20.72 16.82 -3.31
C LYS A 335 -22.02 16.23 -3.83
N ARG A 336 -23.03 17.06 -4.12
CA ARG A 336 -24.30 16.62 -4.70
C ARG A 336 -24.14 16.22 -6.16
N GLU A 337 -23.51 17.08 -6.97
CA GLU A 337 -23.18 16.80 -8.38
C GLU A 337 -22.41 15.47 -8.51
N TYR A 338 -21.42 15.26 -7.65
CA TYR A 338 -20.64 14.03 -7.61
C TYR A 338 -21.50 12.80 -7.25
N ARG A 339 -22.36 12.90 -6.23
CA ARG A 339 -23.28 11.81 -5.83
C ARG A 339 -24.29 11.45 -6.91
N GLU A 340 -24.83 12.44 -7.61
CA GLU A 340 -25.84 12.23 -8.67
C GLU A 340 -25.25 11.53 -9.90
N GLY A 341 -23.93 11.64 -10.12
CA GLY A 341 -23.21 10.92 -11.18
C GLY A 341 -22.75 9.50 -10.82
N LEU A 342 -22.89 9.06 -9.57
CA LEU A 342 -22.45 7.74 -9.09
C LEU A 342 -23.61 6.74 -9.07
N ASN A 343 -23.34 5.49 -9.46
CA ASN A 343 -24.29 4.38 -9.32
C ASN A 343 -24.57 4.00 -7.84
N ASN A 344 -23.74 4.45 -6.89
CA ASN A 344 -23.92 4.21 -5.45
C ASN A 344 -23.59 5.46 -4.60
N PRO A 345 -24.54 6.04 -3.85
CA PRO A 345 -24.34 7.31 -3.11
C PRO A 345 -23.44 7.26 -1.87
N ARG A 346 -22.94 6.08 -1.46
CA ARG A 346 -22.09 5.93 -0.26
C ARG A 346 -20.64 6.37 -0.46
N ASP A 347 -20.17 6.53 -1.69
CA ASP A 347 -18.77 6.84 -2.05
C ASP A 347 -18.45 8.35 -2.03
N ALA A 348 -19.27 9.16 -1.35
CA ALA A 348 -19.20 10.63 -1.40
C ALA A 348 -18.02 11.27 -0.65
N SER A 349 -16.99 10.51 -0.28
CA SER A 349 -15.79 10.98 0.42
C SER A 349 -14.68 11.48 -0.50
N GLU A 350 -14.81 11.34 -1.83
CA GLU A 350 -13.74 11.67 -2.80
C GLU A 350 -14.03 12.87 -3.72
N TRP A 351 -14.88 13.80 -3.29
CA TRP A 351 -15.22 14.97 -4.11
C TRP A 351 -13.98 15.79 -4.52
N GLU A 352 -12.88 15.74 -3.76
CA GLU A 352 -11.58 16.35 -4.05
C GLU A 352 -10.97 15.83 -5.37
N THR A 353 -11.07 14.52 -5.63
CA THR A 353 -10.53 13.92 -6.86
C THR A 353 -11.37 14.33 -8.06
N TYR A 354 -12.70 14.25 -7.92
CA TYR A 354 -13.64 14.74 -8.92
C TYR A 354 -13.42 16.23 -9.23
N ILE A 355 -13.35 17.08 -8.21
CA ILE A 355 -13.25 18.51 -8.42
C ILE A 355 -11.88 18.91 -9.02
N LEU A 356 -10.79 18.22 -8.63
CA LEU A 356 -9.45 18.48 -9.16
C LEU A 356 -9.34 18.05 -10.63
N TYR A 357 -9.74 16.82 -10.95
CA TYR A 357 -9.52 16.26 -12.28
C TYR A 357 -10.65 16.60 -13.26
N GLU A 358 -11.91 16.41 -12.85
CA GLU A 358 -13.09 16.56 -13.72
C GLU A 358 -13.61 17.99 -13.80
N LYS A 359 -13.45 18.81 -12.76
CA LYS A 359 -13.94 20.20 -12.77
C LYS A 359 -12.84 21.21 -13.08
N LEU A 360 -11.69 21.08 -12.42
CA LEU A 360 -10.58 22.03 -12.59
C LEU A 360 -9.78 21.77 -13.87
N MET A 361 -9.25 20.55 -14.03
CA MET A 361 -8.40 20.21 -15.19
C MET A 361 -9.22 19.99 -16.47
N ASN A 362 -10.47 19.51 -16.36
CA ASN A 362 -11.38 19.23 -17.47
C ASN A 362 -12.31 20.39 -17.84
N SER A 363 -12.23 21.57 -17.22
CA SER A 363 -13.07 22.68 -17.64
C SER A 363 -12.48 23.40 -18.85
N THR A 364 -13.16 23.23 -20.00
CA THR A 364 -13.17 24.14 -21.16
C THR A 364 -13.86 25.46 -20.79
N GLU A 365 -13.54 26.04 -19.63
CA GLU A 365 -14.08 27.34 -19.27
C GLU A 365 -13.53 28.37 -20.25
N VAL A 366 -14.41 28.71 -21.19
CA VAL A 366 -14.45 29.95 -21.95
C VAL A 366 -13.79 31.05 -21.11
N LEU A 367 -12.71 31.63 -21.65
CA LEU A 367 -12.02 32.77 -21.04
C LEU A 367 -13.08 33.81 -20.66
N GLY A 368 -12.93 34.47 -19.50
CA GLY A 368 -13.96 35.33 -18.93
C GLY A 368 -14.55 36.39 -19.88
N SER A 369 -13.82 36.77 -20.93
CA SER A 369 -14.27 37.64 -22.03
C SER A 369 -15.45 37.07 -22.82
N ASP A 370 -15.45 35.78 -23.16
CA ASP A 370 -16.44 35.24 -24.12
C ASP A 370 -17.74 34.82 -23.41
N LYS A 371 -17.69 34.56 -22.09
CA LYS A 371 -18.90 34.39 -21.25
C LYS A 371 -19.71 35.69 -21.19
N ALA A 372 -19.06 36.84 -21.10
CA ALA A 372 -19.73 38.15 -21.09
C ALA A 372 -20.39 38.43 -22.44
N LEU A 373 -19.67 38.21 -23.55
CA LEU A 373 -20.19 38.40 -24.91
C LEU A 373 -21.41 37.50 -25.21
N ILE A 374 -21.35 36.24 -24.79
CA ILE A 374 -22.48 35.30 -24.95
C ILE A 374 -23.68 35.74 -24.09
N SER A 375 -23.44 36.23 -22.87
CA SER A 375 -24.50 36.72 -21.99
C SER A 375 -25.17 37.98 -22.55
N GLU A 376 -24.37 38.94 -23.03
CA GLU A 376 -24.83 40.18 -23.66
C GLU A 376 -25.65 39.89 -24.93
N PHE A 377 -25.17 38.99 -25.80
CA PHE A 377 -25.90 38.58 -27.00
C PHE A 377 -27.23 37.88 -26.66
N CYS A 378 -27.23 36.98 -25.66
CA CYS A 378 -28.44 36.34 -25.18
C CYS A 378 -29.41 37.35 -24.55
N GLU A 379 -28.93 38.33 -23.79
CA GLU A 379 -29.75 39.41 -23.24
C GLU A 379 -30.33 40.29 -24.34
N CYS A 380 -29.58 40.63 -25.39
CA CYS A 380 -30.12 41.34 -26.56
C CYS A 380 -31.25 40.55 -27.25
N LEU A 381 -31.10 39.23 -27.38
CA LEU A 381 -32.13 38.35 -27.93
C LEU A 381 -33.36 38.29 -27.01
N ILE A 382 -33.18 38.14 -25.70
CA ILE A 382 -34.24 38.05 -24.69
C ILE A 382 -35.00 39.38 -24.56
N ASN A 383 -34.28 40.49 -24.48
CA ASN A 383 -34.82 41.83 -24.21
C ASN A 383 -35.39 42.52 -25.47
N GLY A 384 -35.21 41.93 -26.66
CA GLY A 384 -35.79 42.43 -27.91
C GLY A 384 -37.32 42.34 -27.97
N LYS A 385 -38.00 43.50 -27.88
CA LYS A 385 -39.43 43.73 -28.12
C LYS A 385 -39.80 43.43 -29.58
N PHE A 386 -40.26 42.21 -29.88
CA PHE A 386 -40.74 41.90 -31.23
C PHE A 386 -42.09 41.22 -31.21
N SER A 387 -43.10 41.93 -31.68
CA SER A 387 -44.51 41.50 -31.73
C SER A 387 -45.03 41.39 -33.16
N LYS A 388 -44.19 41.54 -34.19
CA LYS A 388 -44.56 41.41 -35.63
C LYS A 388 -43.47 40.75 -36.49
N GLU A 389 -43.90 39.97 -37.48
CA GLU A 389 -43.09 39.21 -38.44
C GLU A 389 -42.14 40.09 -39.30
N SER A 390 -42.50 41.34 -39.56
CA SER A 390 -41.64 42.30 -40.28
C SER A 390 -40.36 42.67 -39.53
N GLN A 391 -40.33 42.49 -38.21
CA GLN A 391 -39.15 42.78 -37.38
C GLN A 391 -38.16 41.61 -37.38
N LEU A 392 -38.62 40.38 -37.60
CA LEU A 392 -37.75 39.20 -37.77
C LEU A 392 -36.85 39.35 -39.00
N ASN A 393 -37.41 39.80 -40.13
CA ASN A 393 -36.63 40.06 -41.33
C ASN A 393 -35.60 41.18 -41.15
N LYS A 394 -35.89 42.16 -40.26
CA LYS A 394 -34.95 43.22 -39.90
C LYS A 394 -33.80 42.68 -39.03
N VAL A 395 -34.11 41.84 -38.04
CA VAL A 395 -33.11 41.17 -37.19
C VAL A 395 -32.25 40.21 -38.02
N LEU A 396 -32.84 39.43 -38.92
CA LEU A 396 -32.08 38.56 -39.84
C LEU A 396 -31.17 39.37 -40.78
N LYS A 397 -31.59 40.58 -41.18
CA LYS A 397 -30.78 41.49 -41.98
C LYS A 397 -29.62 42.11 -41.18
N GLU A 398 -29.87 42.54 -39.94
CA GLU A 398 -28.84 43.09 -39.05
C GLU A 398 -27.83 42.02 -38.61
N VAL A 399 -28.31 40.80 -38.29
CA VAL A 399 -27.46 39.63 -38.03
C VAL A 399 -26.66 39.24 -39.28
N ARG A 400 -27.26 39.25 -40.49
CA ARG A 400 -26.51 39.04 -41.75
C ARG A 400 -25.42 40.08 -41.96
N GLN A 401 -25.73 41.38 -41.81
CA GLN A 401 -24.75 42.45 -41.98
C GLN A 401 -23.60 42.35 -40.96
N PHE A 402 -23.91 41.99 -39.72
CA PHE A 402 -22.89 41.77 -38.68
C PHE A 402 -22.01 40.54 -38.98
N LEU A 403 -22.59 39.44 -39.50
CA LEU A 403 -21.86 38.23 -39.87
C LEU A 403 -21.00 38.43 -41.14
N GLU A 404 -21.50 39.20 -42.11
CA GLU A 404 -20.77 39.61 -43.33
C GLU A 404 -19.56 40.49 -42.99
N GLY A 405 -19.71 41.41 -42.02
CA GLY A 405 -18.62 42.27 -41.54
C GLY A 405 -17.51 41.55 -40.78
N ASN A 406 -17.82 40.42 -40.13
CA ASN A 406 -16.90 39.70 -39.25
C ASN A 406 -16.33 38.39 -39.84
N LYS A 407 -16.47 38.15 -41.15
CA LYS A 407 -16.02 36.92 -41.84
C LYS A 407 -16.49 35.62 -41.16
N ALA A 408 -17.67 35.61 -40.56
CA ALA A 408 -18.23 34.38 -40.00
C ALA A 408 -18.46 33.34 -41.11
N ASN A 409 -18.18 32.07 -40.82
CA ASN A 409 -18.23 30.98 -41.79
C ASN A 409 -19.61 30.90 -42.48
N CYS A 410 -19.62 30.85 -43.81
CA CYS A 410 -20.83 30.80 -44.64
C CYS A 410 -21.82 29.69 -44.22
N ARG A 411 -21.33 28.60 -43.59
CA ARG A 411 -22.16 27.51 -43.01
C ARG A 411 -23.08 27.97 -41.87
N THR A 412 -22.68 28.96 -41.08
CA THR A 412 -23.44 29.47 -39.92
C THR A 412 -24.67 30.25 -40.36
N VAL A 413 -24.56 31.01 -41.46
CA VAL A 413 -25.67 31.73 -42.10
C VAL A 413 -26.69 30.74 -42.67
N THR A 414 -26.24 29.65 -43.29
CA THR A 414 -27.12 28.62 -43.85
C THR A 414 -27.91 27.85 -42.77
N LEU A 415 -27.33 27.67 -41.58
CA LEU A 415 -28.00 27.04 -40.43
C LEU A 415 -29.14 27.92 -39.88
N LEU A 416 -28.91 29.23 -39.79
CA LEU A 416 -29.95 30.20 -39.42
C LEU A 416 -31.10 30.19 -40.44
N GLU A 417 -30.79 30.22 -41.73
CA GLU A 417 -31.80 30.20 -42.80
C GLU A 417 -32.66 28.94 -42.77
N LYS A 418 -32.06 27.76 -42.58
CA LYS A 418 -32.81 26.50 -42.44
C LYS A 418 -33.70 26.49 -41.20
N PHE A 419 -33.29 27.12 -40.11
CA PHE A 419 -34.04 27.16 -38.86
C PHE A 419 -35.25 28.12 -38.93
N PHE A 420 -35.14 29.21 -39.71
CA PHE A 420 -36.22 30.19 -39.87
C PHE A 420 -37.16 29.92 -41.07
N ASN A 421 -36.70 29.26 -42.14
CA ASN A 421 -37.51 29.00 -43.34
C ASN A 421 -38.53 27.83 -43.20
N GLY A 422 -38.65 27.23 -42.02
CA GLY A 422 -39.59 26.13 -41.76
C GLY A 422 -40.98 26.60 -41.31
N LYS A 423 -41.85 26.92 -42.29
CA LYS A 423 -43.33 27.13 -42.25
C LYS A 423 -43.88 28.27 -41.38
N ASP A 424 -44.90 28.95 -41.90
CA ASP A 424 -45.69 30.06 -41.30
C ASP A 424 -45.76 30.02 -39.76
N LEU A 425 -45.31 31.09 -39.14
CA LEU A 425 -45.08 31.14 -37.70
C LEU A 425 -46.17 31.97 -36.99
N SER A 426 -46.97 31.32 -36.14
CA SER A 426 -47.75 32.01 -35.11
C SER A 426 -46.84 32.59 -34.01
N MET A 427 -47.27 33.63 -33.27
CA MET A 427 -46.43 34.24 -32.21
C MET A 427 -45.97 33.25 -31.12
N GLN A 428 -46.76 32.21 -30.81
CA GLN A 428 -46.38 31.21 -29.78
C GLN A 428 -45.18 30.36 -30.24
N ASN A 429 -45.09 30.02 -31.53
CA ASN A 429 -43.97 29.26 -32.08
C ASN A 429 -42.68 30.09 -32.10
N HIS A 430 -42.77 31.42 -32.22
CA HIS A 430 -41.63 32.33 -32.17
C HIS A 430 -40.98 32.38 -30.78
N ASN A 431 -41.76 32.52 -29.71
CA ASN A 431 -41.22 32.58 -28.35
C ASN A 431 -40.57 31.25 -27.93
N LYS A 432 -41.12 30.12 -28.38
CA LYS A 432 -40.54 28.80 -28.15
C LYS A 432 -39.19 28.65 -28.85
N ARG A 433 -39.09 29.00 -30.15
CA ARG A 433 -37.83 28.96 -30.90
C ARG A 433 -36.79 29.97 -30.37
N LYS A 434 -37.22 31.15 -29.91
CA LYS A 434 -36.35 32.14 -29.24
C LYS A 434 -35.73 31.54 -27.97
N ASN A 435 -36.53 30.90 -27.13
CA ASN A 435 -36.03 30.23 -25.93
C ASN A 435 -35.10 29.06 -26.30
N GLU A 436 -35.38 28.29 -27.36
CA GLU A 436 -34.50 27.22 -27.84
C GLU A 436 -33.13 27.74 -28.33
N ILE A 437 -33.07 28.92 -28.95
CA ILE A 437 -31.80 29.54 -29.38
C ILE A 437 -31.02 30.05 -28.17
N VAL A 438 -31.67 30.81 -27.28
CA VAL A 438 -31.04 31.40 -26.08
C VAL A 438 -30.52 30.34 -25.10
N THR A 439 -31.21 29.21 -24.99
CA THR A 439 -30.78 28.09 -24.14
C THR A 439 -29.64 27.30 -24.77
N ASN A 440 -29.42 27.39 -26.08
CA ASN A 440 -28.34 26.71 -26.78
C ASN A 440 -27.08 27.59 -26.89
N LYS A 441 -26.37 27.75 -25.76
CA LYS A 441 -25.13 28.54 -25.66
C LYS A 441 -24.04 28.12 -26.66
N LYS A 442 -24.01 26.84 -27.05
CA LYS A 442 -23.11 26.32 -28.08
C LYS A 442 -23.39 26.92 -29.45
N PHE A 443 -24.66 26.89 -29.86
CA PHE A 443 -25.11 27.46 -31.12
C PHE A 443 -24.87 28.97 -31.17
N VAL A 444 -25.15 29.67 -30.06
CA VAL A 444 -24.88 31.11 -29.90
C VAL A 444 -23.39 31.42 -30.02
N GLY A 445 -22.54 30.63 -29.37
CA GLY A 445 -21.09 30.76 -29.45
C GLY A 445 -20.55 30.57 -30.87
N GLN A 446 -21.05 29.55 -31.59
CA GLN A 446 -20.73 29.33 -33.00
C GLN A 446 -21.21 30.47 -33.90
N LEU A 447 -22.34 31.11 -33.54
CA LEU A 447 -22.88 32.30 -34.23
C LEU A 447 -21.94 33.50 -34.13
N LEU A 448 -21.34 33.69 -32.95
CA LEU A 448 -20.46 34.81 -32.64
C LEU A 448 -19.04 34.65 -33.20
N GLY A 449 -18.76 33.55 -33.93
CA GLY A 449 -17.41 33.25 -34.42
C GLY A 449 -16.43 32.90 -33.30
N LEU A 450 -16.93 32.68 -32.09
CA LEU A 450 -16.15 32.18 -30.97
C LEU A 450 -15.82 30.71 -31.24
N SER A 451 -14.63 30.25 -30.85
CA SER A 451 -14.22 28.84 -30.95
C SER A 451 -15.01 27.98 -29.96
N VAL A 452 -16.32 27.87 -30.16
CA VAL A 452 -17.24 27.08 -29.36
C VAL A 452 -17.34 25.70 -30.00
N ASP A 453 -16.17 25.09 -30.16
CA ASP A 453 -16.05 23.65 -30.39
C ASP A 453 -16.30 22.93 -29.07
N CYS A 454 -17.50 23.06 -28.52
CA CYS A 454 -18.02 22.08 -27.57
C CYS A 454 -18.75 20.98 -28.35
N LYS A 455 -18.04 20.25 -29.21
CA LYS A 455 -18.25 18.80 -29.14
C LYS A 455 -17.98 18.43 -27.68
N GLN A 456 -18.65 17.42 -27.14
CA GLN A 456 -18.07 16.64 -26.05
C GLN A 456 -16.80 16.00 -26.61
N SER A 457 -15.78 16.82 -26.86
CA SER A 457 -14.41 16.37 -27.04
C SER A 457 -14.08 15.78 -25.68
N LYS A 458 -13.83 14.48 -25.62
CA LYS A 458 -13.17 13.91 -24.45
C LYS A 458 -11.99 14.82 -24.16
N ASN A 459 -11.98 15.44 -22.98
CA ASN A 459 -10.97 16.42 -22.65
C ASN A 459 -9.63 15.68 -22.54
N THR A 460 -8.71 15.99 -23.44
CA THR A 460 -7.55 15.13 -23.69
C THR A 460 -6.45 15.37 -22.66
N MET A 461 -5.47 14.47 -22.56
CA MET A 461 -4.29 14.72 -21.73
C MET A 461 -3.57 16.04 -22.14
N ALA A 462 -3.63 16.42 -23.42
CA ALA A 462 -3.03 17.66 -23.93
C ALA A 462 -3.68 18.93 -23.40
N ASP A 463 -5.01 18.95 -23.28
CA ASP A 463 -5.74 20.10 -22.73
C ASP A 463 -5.37 20.35 -21.26
N LYS A 464 -5.25 19.24 -20.50
CA LYS A 464 -4.83 19.27 -19.09
C LYS A 464 -3.41 19.81 -18.94
N PHE A 465 -2.48 19.38 -19.79
CA PHE A 465 -1.09 19.89 -19.78
C PHE A 465 -1.02 21.39 -20.10
N SER A 466 -1.77 21.83 -21.12
CA SER A 466 -1.80 23.24 -21.53
C SER A 466 -2.28 24.16 -20.40
N PHE A 467 -3.28 23.71 -19.62
CA PHE A 467 -3.71 24.41 -18.42
C PHE A 467 -2.58 24.55 -17.38
N VAL A 468 -1.86 23.46 -17.10
CA VAL A 468 -0.77 23.48 -16.12
C VAL A 468 0.41 24.35 -16.60
N GLU A 469 0.69 24.39 -17.91
CA GLU A 469 1.68 25.30 -18.49
C GLU A 469 1.30 26.77 -18.30
N ALA A 470 0.03 27.12 -18.55
CA ALA A 470 -0.47 28.47 -18.31
C ALA A 470 -0.38 28.86 -16.82
N LEU A 471 -0.64 27.90 -15.92
CA LEU A 471 -0.47 28.07 -14.48
C LEU A 471 1.01 28.31 -14.11
N LYS A 472 1.94 27.50 -14.62
CA LYS A 472 3.38 27.63 -14.38
C LYS A 472 3.93 28.97 -14.89
N ALA A 473 3.43 29.45 -16.03
CA ALA A 473 3.80 30.73 -16.61
C ALA A 473 3.25 31.94 -15.83
N GLY A 474 2.49 31.73 -14.74
CA GLY A 474 1.87 32.80 -13.95
C GLY A 474 0.74 33.53 -14.69
N LYS A 475 0.23 32.97 -15.80
CA LYS A 475 -0.85 33.56 -16.59
C LYS A 475 -2.23 33.37 -15.92
N ILE A 476 -2.31 32.46 -14.96
CA ILE A 476 -3.53 32.08 -14.26
C ILE A 476 -3.25 32.10 -12.75
N GLU A 477 -3.76 33.10 -12.03
CA GLU A 477 -3.74 33.10 -10.56
C GLU A 477 -5.03 32.55 -9.95
N ARG A 478 -6.12 32.53 -10.74
CA ARG A 478 -7.45 32.05 -10.36
C ARG A 478 -8.14 31.46 -11.59
N LYS A 479 -8.90 30.37 -11.41
CA LYS A 479 -9.80 29.80 -12.43
C LYS A 479 -11.15 29.53 -11.78
N GLY A 480 -12.18 30.29 -12.14
CA GLY A 480 -13.48 30.21 -11.46
C GLY A 480 -13.35 30.40 -9.95
N ASP A 481 -13.76 29.41 -9.17
CA ASP A 481 -13.66 29.41 -7.70
C ASP A 481 -12.36 28.81 -7.16
N PHE A 482 -11.43 28.42 -8.03
CA PHE A 482 -10.15 27.84 -7.63
C PHE A 482 -9.05 28.88 -7.47
N ILE A 483 -8.30 28.76 -6.39
CA ILE A 483 -7.11 29.57 -6.07
C ILE A 483 -5.90 28.62 -6.01
N PHE A 484 -4.78 29.05 -6.59
CA PHE A 484 -3.56 28.25 -6.69
C PHE A 484 -2.42 28.89 -5.91
N ASN A 485 -1.75 28.10 -5.06
CA ASN A 485 -0.56 28.55 -4.34
C ASN A 485 0.72 28.24 -5.11
N LYS A 486 1.82 28.87 -4.70
CA LYS A 486 3.14 28.67 -5.30
C LYS A 486 3.54 27.18 -5.25
N GLY A 487 4.01 26.63 -6.37
CA GLY A 487 4.36 25.20 -6.46
C GLY A 487 3.21 24.29 -6.92
N CYS A 488 2.01 24.84 -7.12
CA CYS A 488 0.84 24.08 -7.55
C CYS A 488 1.02 23.45 -8.94
N ALA A 489 1.63 24.17 -9.88
CA ALA A 489 1.90 23.65 -11.22
C ALA A 489 2.79 22.39 -11.19
N GLU A 490 3.88 22.41 -10.42
CA GLU A 490 4.79 21.26 -10.26
C GLU A 490 4.07 20.05 -9.66
N VAL A 491 3.16 20.27 -8.71
CA VAL A 491 2.31 19.22 -8.14
C VAL A 491 1.36 18.64 -9.19
N MET A 492 0.72 19.50 -10.00
CA MET A 492 -0.18 19.07 -11.06
C MET A 492 0.53 18.28 -12.16
N TYR A 493 1.75 18.67 -12.54
CA TYR A 493 2.57 17.87 -13.47
C TYR A 493 2.85 16.47 -12.93
N GLY A 494 3.21 16.37 -11.64
CA GLY A 494 3.40 15.08 -10.99
C GLY A 494 2.13 14.24 -10.98
N TYR A 495 0.98 14.85 -10.69
CA TYR A 495 -0.30 14.17 -10.73
C TYR A 495 -0.67 13.66 -12.13
N LEU A 496 -0.50 14.48 -13.17
CA LEU A 496 -0.77 14.09 -14.56
C LEU A 496 0.18 12.98 -15.03
N TYR A 497 1.46 13.03 -14.66
CA TYR A 497 2.39 11.94 -14.90
C TYR A 497 1.87 10.63 -14.30
N VAL A 498 1.55 10.61 -13.00
CA VAL A 498 1.10 9.38 -12.32
C VAL A 498 -0.21 8.86 -12.92
N LYS A 499 -1.15 9.75 -13.25
CA LYS A 499 -2.40 9.39 -13.93
C LYS A 499 -2.14 8.73 -15.29
N SER A 500 -1.22 9.30 -16.09
CA SER A 500 -0.86 8.72 -17.39
C SER A 500 -0.25 7.33 -17.26
N VAL A 501 0.62 7.10 -16.28
CA VAL A 501 1.22 5.79 -16.02
C VAL A 501 0.16 4.78 -15.59
N ARG A 502 -0.74 5.16 -14.67
CA ARG A 502 -1.88 4.32 -14.25
C ARG A 502 -2.76 3.91 -15.44
N ASN A 503 -3.02 4.84 -16.35
CA ASN A 503 -3.80 4.60 -17.56
C ASN A 503 -3.08 3.66 -18.54
N THR A 504 -1.77 3.84 -18.73
CA THR A 504 -0.95 2.93 -19.54
C THR A 504 -0.94 1.51 -18.97
N VAL A 505 -0.76 1.37 -17.65
CA VAL A 505 -0.76 0.06 -16.95
C VAL A 505 -2.11 -0.65 -17.06
N ASN A 506 -3.21 0.09 -16.99
CA ASN A 506 -4.57 -0.46 -17.07
C ASN A 506 -5.09 -0.64 -18.52
N HIS A 507 -4.24 -0.47 -19.54
CA HIS A 507 -4.63 -0.51 -20.96
C HIS A 507 -5.79 0.44 -21.33
N ALA A 508 -5.86 1.62 -20.70
CA ALA A 508 -6.82 2.66 -21.06
C ALA A 508 -6.51 3.29 -22.45
N SER A 509 -7.44 4.06 -23.01
CA SER A 509 -7.33 4.62 -24.37
C SER A 509 -6.06 5.46 -24.59
N SER A 510 -5.48 5.39 -25.79
CA SER A 510 -4.25 6.12 -26.17
C SER A 510 -4.34 7.65 -26.03
N GLU A 511 -5.54 8.22 -26.08
CA GLU A 511 -5.81 9.67 -25.90
C GLU A 511 -5.49 10.19 -24.48
N GLU A 512 -5.28 9.29 -23.51
CA GLU A 512 -4.90 9.63 -22.13
C GLU A 512 -3.40 9.37 -21.82
N ASN A 513 -2.61 9.00 -22.83
CA ASN A 513 -1.15 8.82 -22.70
C ASN A 513 -0.41 10.14 -23.00
N LEU A 514 0.84 10.22 -22.51
CA LEU A 514 1.69 11.39 -22.74
C LEU A 514 2.27 11.42 -24.17
N SER A 515 2.22 12.59 -24.82
CA SER A 515 2.94 12.85 -26.08
C SER A 515 4.45 13.04 -25.84
N GLU A 516 5.27 12.99 -26.90
CA GLU A 516 6.72 13.23 -26.78
C GLU A 516 7.06 14.65 -26.31
N GLU A 517 6.28 15.65 -26.71
CA GLU A 517 6.42 17.03 -26.23
C GLU A 517 6.16 17.13 -24.72
N GLN A 518 5.13 16.45 -24.24
CA GLN A 518 4.77 16.43 -22.80
C GLN A 518 5.83 15.72 -21.98
N LYS A 519 6.39 14.62 -22.48
CA LYS A 519 7.54 13.93 -21.85
C LYS A 519 8.75 14.83 -21.78
N LYS A 520 9.02 15.66 -22.79
CA LYS A 520 10.12 16.63 -22.77
C LYS A 520 9.92 17.68 -21.67
N VAL A 521 8.73 18.26 -21.54
CA VAL A 521 8.40 19.21 -20.45
C VAL A 521 8.59 18.57 -19.08
N LEU A 522 8.13 17.33 -18.89
CA LEU A 522 8.35 16.60 -17.64
C LEU A 522 9.83 16.24 -17.41
N SER A 523 10.59 15.98 -18.48
CA SER A 523 12.04 15.72 -18.39
C SER A 523 12.80 16.94 -17.90
N GLU A 524 12.42 18.14 -18.34
CA GLU A 524 12.97 19.42 -17.84
C GLU A 524 12.65 19.63 -16.36
N LEU A 525 11.49 19.13 -15.90
CA LEU A 525 11.14 19.08 -14.47
C LEU A 525 11.88 17.96 -13.73
N GLY A 526 12.66 17.13 -14.42
CA GLY A 526 13.50 16.05 -13.90
C GLY A 526 12.77 14.71 -13.70
N TYR A 527 11.71 14.45 -14.47
CA TYR A 527 11.11 13.12 -14.59
C TYR A 527 11.90 12.30 -15.62
N ASP A 528 12.08 11.02 -15.35
CA ASP A 528 12.90 10.13 -16.17
C ASP A 528 12.04 9.28 -17.11
N PHE A 529 12.30 9.39 -18.42
CA PHE A 529 11.61 8.62 -19.46
C PHE A 529 12.56 7.75 -20.28
N THR A 530 13.84 7.65 -19.87
CA THR A 530 14.87 6.92 -20.62
C THR A 530 14.57 5.43 -20.72
N THR A 531 14.03 4.86 -19.64
CA THR A 531 13.57 3.47 -19.58
C THR A 531 12.20 3.37 -18.92
N TYR A 532 11.26 2.70 -19.55
CA TYR A 532 9.95 2.42 -18.93
C TYR A 532 10.01 1.11 -18.14
N ASN A 533 10.59 1.17 -16.93
CA ASN A 533 10.67 0.04 -16.01
C ASN A 533 10.23 0.43 -14.60
N PHE A 534 10.04 -0.59 -13.76
CA PHE A 534 9.58 -0.44 -12.38
C PHE A 534 10.38 0.61 -11.58
N ALA A 535 11.73 0.55 -11.64
CA ALA A 535 12.61 1.44 -10.90
C ALA A 535 12.44 2.92 -11.31
N THR A 536 12.30 3.17 -12.62
CA THR A 536 12.14 4.51 -13.17
C THR A 536 10.77 5.09 -12.79
N VAL A 537 9.71 4.28 -12.88
CA VAL A 537 8.37 4.69 -12.47
C VAL A 537 8.33 4.99 -10.97
N LYS A 538 8.90 4.11 -10.12
CA LYS A 538 9.02 4.31 -8.67
C LYS A 538 9.72 5.63 -8.35
N LYS A 539 10.88 5.90 -8.97
CA LYS A 539 11.63 7.16 -8.82
C LYS A 539 10.78 8.39 -9.16
N ASN A 540 10.03 8.34 -10.26
CA ASN A 540 9.18 9.46 -10.70
C ASN A 540 7.98 9.68 -9.77
N ILE A 541 7.34 8.63 -9.25
CA ILE A 541 6.26 8.76 -8.26
C ILE A 541 6.82 9.35 -6.96
N SER A 542 7.96 8.83 -6.46
CA SER A 542 8.61 9.38 -5.26
C SER A 542 8.99 10.86 -5.44
N LYS A 543 9.40 11.27 -6.65
CA LYS A 543 9.62 12.68 -6.97
C LYS A 543 8.33 13.50 -6.85
N ALA A 544 7.23 13.02 -7.42
CA ALA A 544 5.93 13.70 -7.32
C ALA A 544 5.50 13.87 -5.84
N LEU A 545 5.67 12.83 -5.01
CA LEU A 545 5.40 12.90 -3.57
C LEU A 545 6.31 13.90 -2.86
N LYS A 546 7.61 13.93 -3.18
CA LYS A 546 8.56 14.92 -2.63
C LYS A 546 8.15 16.34 -2.99
N THR A 547 7.71 16.59 -4.22
CA THR A 547 7.18 17.90 -4.65
C THR A 547 6.01 18.30 -3.76
N ILE A 548 5.01 17.43 -3.58
CA ILE A 548 3.85 17.70 -2.72
C ILE A 548 4.27 18.00 -1.27
N LYS A 549 5.24 17.25 -0.72
CA LYS A 549 5.78 17.48 0.63
C LYS A 549 6.49 18.84 0.76
N SER A 550 7.18 19.28 -0.29
CA SER A 550 8.00 20.50 -0.28
C SER A 550 7.21 21.80 -0.41
N VAL A 551 6.01 21.75 -1.01
CA VAL A 551 5.16 22.93 -1.18
C VAL A 551 4.59 23.33 0.18
N LYS A 552 5.00 24.49 0.69
CA LYS A 552 4.37 25.10 1.86
C LYS A 552 3.01 25.66 1.44
N GLY A 553 1.94 25.17 2.06
CA GLY A 553 0.58 25.70 1.88
C GLY A 553 0.53 27.20 2.14
N GLY A 554 -0.41 27.90 1.51
CA GLY A 554 -0.55 29.35 1.68
C GLY A 554 -0.77 29.76 3.14
N ASP A 555 0.04 30.70 3.61
CA ASP A 555 -0.07 31.39 4.90
C ASP A 555 -1.43 32.10 4.99
N GLU A 556 -2.13 32.05 6.13
CA GLU A 556 -3.46 32.69 6.32
C GLU A 556 -3.45 34.18 5.98
N THR A 557 -2.27 34.82 6.06
CA THR A 557 -2.02 36.21 5.70
C THR A 557 -2.08 36.51 4.20
N TYR A 558 -1.83 35.54 3.30
CA TYR A 558 -1.93 35.75 1.85
C TYR A 558 -3.40 35.85 1.39
N MET A 559 -4.30 35.11 2.05
CA MET A 559 -5.75 35.16 1.82
C MET A 559 -6.34 36.50 2.27
N LEU A 560 -5.97 36.99 3.46
CA LEU A 560 -6.39 38.31 3.96
C LEU A 560 -5.96 39.45 3.01
N LYS A 561 -4.74 39.41 2.48
CA LYS A 561 -4.26 40.44 1.54
C LYS A 561 -5.00 40.44 0.20
N ASN A 562 -5.44 39.28 -0.30
CA ASN A 562 -6.16 39.19 -1.57
C ASN A 562 -7.67 39.39 -1.41
N GLU A 563 -8.29 38.94 -0.31
CA GLU A 563 -9.68 39.30 0.02
C GLU A 563 -9.84 40.82 0.19
N LEU A 564 -8.88 41.49 0.83
CA LEU A 564 -8.84 42.96 0.95
C LEU A 564 -8.65 43.65 -0.41
N LYS A 565 -7.92 43.06 -1.37
CA LYS A 565 -7.79 43.62 -2.72
C LYS A 565 -9.06 43.46 -3.57
N THR A 566 -9.83 42.40 -3.35
CA THR A 566 -11.08 42.14 -4.11
C THR A 566 -12.33 42.78 -3.52
N LYS A 567 -12.25 43.35 -2.30
CA LYS A 567 -13.39 44.00 -1.60
C LYS A 567 -13.32 45.52 -1.52
N ILE A 568 -12.33 46.18 -2.13
CA ILE A 568 -12.31 47.64 -2.23
C ILE A 568 -12.92 48.04 -3.59
N PRO A 569 -14.09 48.70 -3.62
CA PRO A 569 -14.66 49.27 -4.84
C PRO A 569 -13.66 50.26 -5.48
N GLU A 570 -13.56 50.32 -6.80
CA GLU A 570 -12.69 51.27 -7.52
C GLU A 570 -12.96 52.75 -7.15
N GLU A 571 -14.12 53.03 -6.56
CA GLU A 571 -14.58 54.35 -6.14
C GLU A 571 -13.81 54.94 -4.93
N VAL A 572 -13.05 54.15 -4.17
CA VAL A 572 -12.24 54.68 -3.03
C VAL A 572 -10.75 54.86 -3.36
N LYS A 573 -10.35 54.59 -4.62
CA LYS A 573 -8.98 54.92 -5.08
C LYS A 573 -8.75 56.40 -5.40
N THR A 574 -9.81 57.21 -5.51
CA THR A 574 -9.70 58.63 -5.93
C THR A 574 -9.74 59.65 -4.80
N GLU A 575 -9.94 59.27 -3.54
CA GLU A 575 -9.97 60.23 -2.42
C GLU A 575 -9.20 59.74 -1.19
N ILE A 576 -7.89 59.52 -1.30
CA ILE A 576 -7.01 59.59 -0.12
C ILE A 576 -5.68 60.25 -0.54
N PRO A 577 -5.39 61.49 -0.09
CA PRO A 577 -4.10 62.12 -0.32
C PRO A 577 -3.01 61.47 0.54
N ASN A 578 -1.84 61.31 -0.07
CA ASN A 578 -0.52 61.06 0.52
C ASN A 578 -0.43 61.28 2.05
N ILE A 579 -0.55 60.20 2.84
CA ILE A 579 0.05 60.14 4.17
C ILE A 579 0.75 58.79 4.30
N GLY A 580 2.08 58.86 4.35
CA GLY A 580 2.96 57.70 4.41
C GLY A 580 2.85 56.91 5.71
N VAL A 581 3.19 55.63 5.58
CA VAL A 581 3.87 54.78 6.58
C VAL A 581 3.63 55.17 8.05
N LYS A 582 2.63 54.55 8.68
CA LYS A 582 2.63 54.05 10.06
C LYS A 582 1.23 53.56 10.41
N ILE A 583 1.09 52.27 10.65
CA ILE A 583 0.36 51.62 11.77
C ILE A 583 0.60 50.12 11.57
N LEU A 584 1.78 49.66 11.95
CA LEU A 584 2.05 48.30 12.42
C LEU A 584 2.42 48.47 13.88
N GLY A 585 1.48 48.19 14.77
CA GLY A 585 1.69 48.32 16.21
C GLY A 585 0.36 48.45 16.94
N LYS A 586 0.05 47.43 17.75
CA LYS A 586 -1.14 47.24 18.61
C LYS A 586 -2.29 46.47 17.97
N ILE A 587 -2.09 45.17 17.76
CA ILE A 587 -3.14 44.19 18.06
C ILE A 587 -2.62 43.36 19.24
N ASP A 588 -3.31 43.48 20.37
CA ASP A 588 -3.04 42.76 21.61
C ASP A 588 -3.70 41.38 21.52
N LEU A 589 -2.86 40.35 21.35
CA LEU A 589 -3.25 38.95 21.18
C LEU A 589 -3.82 38.30 22.46
N SER A 590 -3.87 39.03 23.58
CA SER A 590 -4.42 38.53 24.85
C SER A 590 -5.96 38.55 24.93
N LYS A 591 -6.65 39.09 23.91
CA LYS A 591 -8.12 39.26 23.91
C LYS A 591 -8.90 38.37 22.93
N MET A 592 -8.28 37.37 22.29
CA MET A 592 -9.04 36.42 21.47
C MET A 592 -9.62 35.27 22.33
N PRO A 593 -10.93 34.98 22.23
CA PRO A 593 -11.55 33.90 22.97
C PRO A 593 -11.01 32.55 22.47
N LYS A 594 -10.50 31.73 23.39
CA LYS A 594 -10.13 30.34 23.10
C LYS A 594 -11.39 29.53 22.82
N LYS A 595 -11.52 28.99 21.60
CA LYS A 595 -12.11 27.68 21.32
C LYS A 595 -11.46 27.06 20.10
#